data_AF-K1SAE8-F1
#
_entry.id   AF-K1SAE8-F1
#
_cell.length_a   1.000
_cell.length_b   1.000
_cell.length_c   1.000
_cell.angle_alpha   90.00
_cell.angle_beta   90.00
_cell.angle_gamma   90.00
#
_symmetry.space_group_name_H-M   'P 1'
#
loop_
_entity.id
_entity.type
_entity.pdbx_description
1 polymer ?
#
loop_
_entity_poly.entity_id
_entity_poly.type
_entity_poly.pdbx_seq_one_letter_code
_entity_poly.pdbx_strand_id
1 'polypeptide(L)'
;KDSSHVPVEERQNINFDHPDAFEWSLLSRHVAMLREGRSIEQPTYSYLTCTRQPETIHIEPREVIIIEGILALCDKKLRSMMDLKIFVDADPDERLIRVIQRDVVERGRTAEAVMERYTRILKPMHQQFIEPCKRYADLIVPEGGNNQVAIDILTMYIKKHLGINLNGELIMED
;
A
#
# COMPACT_ATOMS: atom_id res chain seq x y z
N LYS A 1 10.77 -6.23 5.63
CA LYS A 1 12.00 -6.97 5.98
C LYS A 1 11.66 -8.04 6.98
N ASP A 2 12.23 -9.24 6.84
CA ASP A 2 12.08 -10.25 7.88
C ASP A 2 12.90 -9.88 9.13
N SER A 3 12.21 -9.76 10.26
CA SER A 3 12.79 -9.41 11.55
C SER A 3 12.87 -10.61 12.50
N SER A 4 12.74 -11.84 11.97
CA SER A 4 12.86 -13.10 12.72
C SER A 4 14.17 -13.23 13.51
N HIS A 5 15.23 -12.55 13.06
CA HIS A 5 16.53 -12.49 13.73
C HIS A 5 16.60 -11.53 14.93
N VAL A 6 15.63 -10.61 15.08
CA VAL A 6 15.57 -9.65 16.20
C VAL A 6 14.86 -10.29 17.39
N PRO A 7 15.27 -10.05 18.65
CA PRO A 7 14.55 -10.52 19.84
C PRO A 7 13.09 -10.03 19.86
N VAL A 8 12.16 -10.87 20.33
CA VAL A 8 10.70 -10.58 20.30
C VAL A 8 10.36 -9.25 21.01
N GLU A 9 11.01 -8.99 22.14
CA GLU A 9 10.82 -7.78 22.95
C GLU A 9 11.25 -6.50 22.20
N GLU A 10 12.22 -6.62 21.29
CA GLU A 10 12.75 -5.50 20.49
C GLU A 10 11.98 -5.30 19.19
N ARG A 11 11.35 -6.35 18.64
CA ARG A 11 10.58 -6.27 17.39
C ARG A 11 9.44 -5.27 17.45
N GLN A 12 8.78 -5.16 18.61
CA GLN A 12 7.67 -4.23 18.80
C GLN A 12 8.12 -2.75 18.75
N ASN A 13 9.41 -2.49 18.93
CA ASN A 13 10.00 -1.15 18.86
C ASN A 13 10.52 -0.82 17.45
N ILE A 14 10.48 -1.75 16.49
CA ILE A 14 10.87 -1.49 15.11
C ILE A 14 9.85 -0.53 14.48
N ASN A 15 10.36 0.56 13.90
CA ASN A 15 9.55 1.50 13.15
C ASN A 15 9.26 0.97 11.74
N PHE A 16 8.14 0.27 11.60
CA PHE A 16 7.66 -0.27 10.32
C PHE A 16 7.15 0.80 9.35
N ASP A 17 7.00 2.04 9.79
CA ASP A 17 6.57 3.17 8.97
C ASP A 17 7.77 3.93 8.35
N HIS A 18 9.01 3.53 8.64
CA HIS A 18 10.21 4.05 8.00
C HIS A 18 10.48 3.34 6.66
N PRO A 19 10.91 4.04 5.58
CA PRO A 19 11.20 3.40 4.29
C PRO A 19 12.18 2.22 4.35
N ASP A 20 13.16 2.25 5.25
CA ASP A 20 14.15 1.18 5.40
C ASP A 20 13.58 -0.14 5.94
N ALA A 21 12.37 -0.14 6.51
CA ALA A 21 11.69 -1.36 6.94
C ALA A 21 11.22 -2.22 5.75
N PHE A 22 11.07 -1.61 4.57
CA PHE A 22 10.54 -2.25 3.38
C PHE A 22 11.64 -2.94 2.55
N GLU A 23 11.25 -4.00 1.85
CA GLU A 23 12.13 -4.72 0.92
C GLU A 23 11.85 -4.27 -0.51
N TRP A 24 12.22 -3.03 -0.83
CA TRP A 24 11.96 -2.40 -2.14
C TRP A 24 12.46 -3.23 -3.32
N SER A 25 13.63 -3.87 -3.17
CA SER A 25 14.19 -4.77 -4.19
C SER A 25 13.33 -6.01 -4.42
N LEU A 26 12.76 -6.59 -3.35
CA LEU A 26 11.87 -7.74 -3.46
C LEU A 26 10.57 -7.36 -4.14
N LEU A 27 9.93 -6.29 -3.66
CA LEU A 27 8.69 -5.77 -4.25
C LEU A 27 8.89 -5.42 -5.73
N SER A 28 9.96 -4.71 -6.06
CA SER A 28 10.24 -4.34 -7.44
C SER A 28 10.49 -5.55 -8.34
N ARG A 29 11.18 -6.58 -7.82
CA ARG A 29 11.39 -7.82 -8.55
C ARG A 29 10.07 -8.56 -8.80
N HIS A 30 9.20 -8.64 -7.80
CA HIS A 30 7.90 -9.28 -7.94
C HIS A 30 7.00 -8.56 -8.96
N VAL A 31 6.97 -7.23 -8.93
CA VAL A 31 6.26 -6.43 -9.94
C VAL A 31 6.82 -6.69 -11.34
N ALA A 32 8.14 -6.72 -11.51
CA ALA A 32 8.76 -7.03 -12.80
C ALA A 32 8.41 -8.45 -13.29
N MET A 33 8.44 -9.44 -12.41
CA MET A 33 8.05 -10.82 -12.74
C MET A 33 6.59 -10.90 -13.22
N LEU A 34 5.65 -10.26 -12.51
CA LEU A 34 4.24 -10.23 -12.91
C LEU A 34 4.05 -9.55 -14.28
N ARG A 35 4.77 -8.45 -14.55
CA ARG A 35 4.75 -7.78 -15.86
C ARG A 35 5.28 -8.64 -17.00
N GLU A 36 6.19 -9.56 -16.70
CA GLU A 36 6.75 -10.53 -17.66
C GLU A 36 5.89 -11.80 -17.78
N GLY A 37 4.70 -11.83 -17.17
CA GLY A 37 3.81 -13.00 -17.22
C GLY A 37 4.28 -14.16 -16.33
N ARG A 38 5.08 -13.88 -15.29
CA ARG A 38 5.56 -14.89 -14.33
C ARG A 38 4.86 -14.73 -13.00
N SER A 39 4.40 -15.84 -12.42
CA SER A 39 3.80 -15.87 -11.09
C SER A 39 4.84 -15.61 -10.00
N ILE A 40 4.36 -15.20 -8.83
CA ILE A 40 5.19 -14.90 -7.65
C ILE A 40 4.63 -15.58 -6.40
N GLU A 41 5.51 -15.75 -5.42
CA GLU A 41 5.16 -16.13 -4.06
C GLU A 41 5.20 -14.88 -3.16
N GLN A 42 4.04 -14.25 -2.96
CA GLN A 42 3.97 -13.05 -2.12
C GLN A 42 4.19 -13.42 -0.65
N PRO A 43 5.18 -12.83 0.03
CA PRO A 43 5.39 -13.07 1.45
C PRO A 43 4.20 -12.56 2.26
N THR A 44 3.79 -13.32 3.27
CA THR A 44 2.82 -12.85 4.26
C THR A 44 3.54 -12.37 5.53
N TYR A 45 2.92 -11.44 6.24
CA TYR A 45 3.50 -10.81 7.42
C TYR A 45 2.49 -10.79 8.58
N SER A 46 2.94 -11.16 9.78
CA SER A 46 2.11 -11.09 10.98
C SER A 46 2.44 -9.83 11.77
N TYR A 47 1.42 -8.98 11.95
CA TYR A 47 1.50 -7.82 12.83
C TYR A 47 1.63 -8.21 14.32
N LEU A 48 1.24 -9.43 14.69
CA LEU A 48 1.34 -9.92 16.06
C LEU A 48 2.78 -10.31 16.41
N THR A 49 3.43 -11.09 15.54
CA THR A 49 4.82 -11.55 15.77
C THR A 49 5.87 -10.60 15.23
N CYS A 50 5.45 -9.62 14.42
CA CYS A 50 6.30 -8.68 13.70
C CYS A 50 7.35 -9.39 12.81
N THR A 51 6.93 -10.48 12.15
CA THR A 51 7.80 -11.29 11.29
C THR A 51 7.11 -11.73 10.01
N ARG A 52 7.93 -12.02 8.98
CA ARG A 52 7.48 -12.76 7.81
C ARG A 52 7.03 -14.15 8.24
N GLN A 53 5.95 -14.65 7.65
CA GLN A 53 5.51 -16.03 7.88
C GLN A 53 6.08 -16.98 6.81
N PRO A 54 6.22 -18.27 7.11
CA PRO A 54 6.62 -19.28 6.12
C PRO A 54 5.65 -19.35 4.94
N GLU A 55 4.35 -19.14 5.19
CA GLU A 55 3.32 -19.23 4.17
C GLU A 55 3.36 -18.03 3.22
N THR A 56 3.26 -18.32 1.92
CA THR A 56 3.17 -17.34 0.85
C THR A 56 1.79 -17.38 0.20
N ILE A 57 1.42 -16.28 -0.44
CA ILE A 57 0.24 -16.22 -1.31
C ILE A 57 0.75 -16.33 -2.75
N HIS A 58 0.34 -17.38 -3.44
CA HIS A 58 0.61 -17.53 -4.87
C HIS A 58 -0.19 -16.49 -5.65
N ILE A 59 0.49 -15.71 -6.50
CA ILE A 59 -0.14 -14.69 -7.33
C ILE A 59 0.22 -14.94 -8.80
N GLU A 60 -0.83 -15.18 -9.59
CA GLU A 60 -0.74 -15.26 -11.04
C GLU A 60 -0.68 -13.87 -11.68
N PRO A 61 0.04 -13.71 -12.81
CA PRO A 61 0.07 -12.46 -13.54
C PRO A 61 -1.34 -12.05 -14.01
N ARG A 62 -1.60 -10.74 -14.01
CA ARG A 62 -2.85 -10.12 -14.45
C ARG A 62 -2.54 -8.91 -15.31
N GLU A 63 -3.50 -8.52 -16.14
CA GLU A 63 -3.37 -7.33 -16.99
C GLU A 63 -3.31 -6.03 -16.18
N VAL A 64 -3.86 -6.04 -14.96
CA VAL A 64 -3.82 -4.91 -14.02
C VAL A 64 -3.15 -5.35 -12.72
N ILE A 65 -2.13 -4.60 -12.32
CA ILE A 65 -1.45 -4.77 -11.03
C ILE A 65 -1.68 -3.51 -10.21
N ILE A 66 -2.35 -3.67 -9.06
CA ILE A 66 -2.52 -2.57 -8.10
C ILE A 66 -1.46 -2.72 -7.01
N ILE A 67 -0.61 -1.71 -6.89
CA ILE A 67 0.41 -1.62 -5.84
C ILE A 67 -0.10 -0.61 -4.82
N GLU A 68 -0.47 -1.07 -3.63
CA GLU A 68 -0.94 -0.24 -2.54
C GLU A 68 0.05 -0.20 -1.37
N GLY A 69 0.01 0.88 -0.61
CA GLY A 69 0.75 1.01 0.63
C GLY A 69 1.13 2.46 0.96
N ILE A 70 1.29 2.76 2.24
CA ILE A 70 1.62 4.11 2.76
C ILE A 70 2.87 4.74 2.15
N LEU A 71 3.80 3.92 1.65
CA LEU A 71 5.07 4.35 1.06
C LEU A 71 5.24 3.84 -0.38
N ALA A 72 4.18 3.40 -1.05
CA ALA A 72 4.25 2.87 -2.41
C ALA A 72 4.86 3.88 -3.40
N LEU A 73 4.65 5.18 -3.18
CA LEU A 73 5.24 6.25 -3.99
C LEU A 73 6.62 6.72 -3.49
N CYS A 74 7.23 6.09 -2.48
CA CYS A 74 8.51 6.51 -1.91
C CYS A 74 9.73 6.03 -2.73
N ASP A 75 9.69 4.80 -3.25
CA ASP A 75 10.81 4.23 -4.00
C ASP A 75 10.81 4.63 -5.48
N LYS A 76 11.94 5.18 -5.95
CA LYS A 76 12.06 5.70 -7.34
C LYS A 76 11.95 4.58 -8.38
N LYS A 77 12.52 3.41 -8.09
CA LYS A 77 12.49 2.26 -9.01
C LYS A 77 11.06 1.76 -9.15
N LEU A 78 10.36 1.57 -8.04
CA LEU A 78 8.95 1.18 -8.02
C LEU A 78 8.08 2.14 -8.82
N ARG A 79 8.24 3.47 -8.60
CA ARG A 79 7.51 4.50 -9.35
C ARG A 79 7.75 4.43 -10.87
N SER A 80 8.97 4.12 -11.31
CA SER A 80 9.29 4.02 -12.74
C SER A 80 8.59 2.86 -13.44
N MET A 81 8.03 1.91 -12.69
CA MET A 81 7.27 0.78 -13.24
C MET A 81 5.75 1.02 -13.25
N MET A 82 5.28 2.14 -12.69
CA MET A 82 3.85 2.47 -12.58
C MET A 82 3.38 3.36 -13.73
N ASP A 83 2.33 2.92 -14.43
CA ASP A 83 1.68 3.70 -15.48
C ASP A 83 0.83 4.84 -14.90
N LEU A 84 0.23 4.63 -13.72
CA LEU A 84 -0.59 5.61 -13.00
C LEU A 84 -0.23 5.61 -11.50
N LYS A 85 0.03 6.80 -10.94
CA LYS A 85 0.39 7.02 -9.52
C LYS A 85 -0.71 7.81 -8.84
N ILE A 86 -1.28 7.27 -7.78
CA ILE A 86 -2.40 7.88 -7.07
C ILE A 86 -2.02 8.08 -5.61
N PHE A 87 -2.35 9.25 -5.06
CA PHE A 87 -2.26 9.51 -3.62
C PHE A 87 -3.66 9.75 -3.08
N VAL A 88 -4.08 8.92 -2.11
CA VAL A 88 -5.36 9.12 -1.42
C VAL A 88 -5.15 10.08 -0.26
N ASP A 89 -5.83 11.22 -0.32
CA ASP A 89 -5.66 12.32 0.63
C ASP A 89 -6.85 12.41 1.58
N ALA A 90 -6.54 12.59 2.87
CA ALA A 90 -7.53 12.77 3.92
C ALA A 90 -6.88 13.51 5.09
N ASP A 91 -7.69 14.30 5.79
CA ASP A 91 -7.19 15.12 6.89
C ASP A 91 -6.56 14.27 8.00
N PRO A 92 -5.50 14.77 8.68
CA PRO A 92 -4.77 13.98 9.68
C PRO A 92 -5.64 13.52 10.86
N ASP A 93 -6.64 14.29 11.25
CA ASP A 93 -7.58 13.98 12.32
C ASP A 93 -8.57 12.88 11.91
N GLU A 94 -9.14 12.95 10.71
CA GLU A 94 -9.98 11.87 10.17
C GLU A 94 -9.22 10.55 10.09
N ARG A 95 -7.97 10.59 9.60
CA ARG A 95 -7.11 9.41 9.55
C ARG A 95 -6.82 8.88 10.95
N LEU A 96 -6.55 9.75 11.91
CA LEU A 96 -6.30 9.36 13.30
C LEU A 96 -7.54 8.70 13.93
N ILE A 97 -8.74 9.25 13.72
CA ILE A 97 -10.00 8.67 14.20
C ILE A 97 -10.16 7.24 13.65
N ARG A 98 -9.96 7.05 12.34
CA ARG A 98 -10.02 5.71 11.71
C ARG A 98 -8.97 4.76 12.28
N VAL A 99 -7.75 5.24 12.54
CA VAL A 99 -6.68 4.43 13.15
C VAL A 99 -7.04 4.01 14.58
N ILE A 100 -7.58 4.93 15.40
CA ILE A 100 -8.03 4.62 16.77
C ILE A 100 -9.14 3.58 16.73
N GLN A 101 -10.17 3.79 15.92
CA GLN A 101 -11.29 2.84 15.79
C GLN A 101 -10.79 1.46 15.39
N ARG A 102 -9.97 1.37 14.33
CA ARG A 102 -9.42 0.09 13.86
C ARG A 102 -8.54 -0.58 14.93
N ASP A 103 -7.58 0.12 15.51
CA ASP A 103 -6.62 -0.47 16.45
C ASP A 103 -7.25 -0.84 17.80
N VAL A 104 -8.29 -0.12 18.24
CA VAL A 104 -9.06 -0.48 19.45
C VAL A 104 -9.96 -1.69 19.18
N VAL A 105 -10.74 -1.67 18.09
CA VAL A 105 -11.72 -2.73 17.80
C VAL A 105 -11.06 -4.02 17.31
N GLU A 106 -10.13 -3.93 16.36
CA GLU A 106 -9.59 -5.12 15.67
C GLU A 106 -8.31 -5.65 16.32
N ARG A 107 -7.59 -4.82 17.08
CA ARG A 107 -6.26 -5.15 17.64
C ARG A 107 -6.19 -5.10 19.16
N GLY A 108 -7.30 -4.78 19.84
CA GLY A 108 -7.40 -4.77 21.30
C GLY A 108 -6.47 -3.76 21.99
N ARG A 109 -6.07 -2.69 21.30
CA ARG A 109 -5.24 -1.62 21.89
C ARG A 109 -6.09 -0.62 22.66
N THR A 110 -5.49 0.09 23.61
CA THR A 110 -6.14 1.24 24.25
C THR A 110 -6.00 2.50 23.39
N ALA A 111 -6.93 3.44 23.54
CA ALA A 111 -6.85 4.72 22.84
C ALA A 111 -5.56 5.48 23.19
N GLU A 112 -5.14 5.43 24.45
CA GLU A 112 -3.91 6.06 24.95
C GLU A 112 -2.67 5.52 24.24
N ALA A 113 -2.56 4.19 24.09
CA ALA A 113 -1.44 3.55 23.41
C ALA A 113 -1.40 3.93 21.92
N VAL A 114 -2.56 4.06 21.27
CA VAL A 114 -2.64 4.53 19.88
C VAL A 114 -2.20 5.99 19.76
N MET A 115 -2.64 6.86 20.67
CA MET A 115 -2.26 8.28 20.69
C MET A 115 -0.77 8.50 20.95
N GLU A 116 -0.18 7.72 21.86
CA GLU A 116 1.26 7.76 22.12
C GLU A 116 2.03 7.34 20.86
N ARG A 117 1.66 6.21 20.23
CA ARG A 117 2.27 5.75 18.98
C ARG A 117 2.10 6.75 17.85
N TYR A 118 0.93 7.38 17.72
CA TYR A 118 0.69 8.38 16.70
C TYR A 118 1.66 9.56 16.82
N THR A 119 1.79 10.09 18.04
CA THR A 119 2.64 11.26 18.31
C THR A 119 4.12 10.94 18.13
N ARG A 120 4.56 9.78 18.60
CA ARG A 120 5.98 9.40 18.59
C ARG A 120 6.47 8.84 17.25
N ILE A 121 5.61 8.14 16.52
CA ILE A 121 6.00 7.37 15.33
C ILE A 121 5.21 7.79 14.10
N LEU A 122 3.89 7.65 14.11
CA LEU A 122 3.10 7.74 12.87
C LEU A 122 3.12 9.15 12.26
N LYS A 123 2.90 10.20 13.07
CA LYS A 123 2.90 11.58 12.60
C LYS A 123 4.27 12.02 12.07
N PRO A 124 5.40 11.81 12.80
CA PRO A 124 6.73 12.08 12.25
C PRO A 124 7.02 11.34 10.95
N MET A 125 6.73 10.02 10.87
CA MET A 125 6.98 9.25 9.65
C MET A 125 6.11 9.71 8.48
N HIS A 126 4.85 10.06 8.76
CA HIS A 126 3.97 10.61 7.75
C HIS A 126 4.51 11.93 7.20
N GLN A 127 4.85 12.88 8.07
CA GLN A 127 5.34 14.19 7.65
C GLN A 127 6.70 14.12 6.94
N GLN A 128 7.58 13.21 7.37
CA GLN A 128 8.93 13.11 6.84
C GLN A 128 9.01 12.29 5.54
N PHE A 129 8.23 11.21 5.42
CA PHE A 129 8.39 10.24 4.33
C PHE A 129 7.15 10.05 3.47
N ILE A 130 5.94 10.05 4.06
CA ILE A 130 4.71 9.72 3.31
C ILE A 130 4.19 10.96 2.56
N GLU A 131 3.94 12.06 3.27
CA GLU A 131 3.37 13.28 2.71
C GLU A 131 4.22 13.87 1.56
N PRO A 132 5.57 13.89 1.64
CA PRO A 132 6.38 14.37 0.53
C PRO A 132 6.24 13.52 -0.75
N CYS A 133 5.82 12.26 -0.65
CA CYS A 133 5.62 11.40 -1.82
C CYS A 133 4.39 11.77 -2.65
N LYS A 134 3.46 12.54 -2.08
CA LYS A 134 2.28 13.08 -2.77
C LYS A 134 2.65 13.85 -4.04
N ARG A 135 3.81 14.51 -4.07
CA ARG A 135 4.33 15.23 -5.25
C ARG A 135 4.61 14.35 -6.47
N TYR A 136 4.69 13.04 -6.29
CA TYR A 136 4.91 12.08 -7.37
C TYR A 136 3.62 11.46 -7.90
N ALA A 137 2.46 11.81 -7.32
CA ALA A 137 1.18 11.34 -7.79
C ALA A 137 0.78 12.06 -9.08
N ASP A 138 0.23 11.30 -10.02
CA ASP A 138 -0.42 11.81 -11.22
C ASP A 138 -1.84 12.32 -10.87
N LEU A 139 -2.47 11.71 -9.86
CA LEU A 139 -3.79 12.09 -9.35
C LEU A 139 -3.84 12.05 -7.81
N ILE A 140 -4.48 13.06 -7.20
CA ILE A 140 -4.82 13.07 -5.78
C ILE A 140 -6.31 12.81 -5.64
N VAL A 141 -6.68 11.80 -4.84
CA VAL A 141 -8.08 11.42 -4.60
C VAL A 141 -8.45 11.77 -3.15
N PRO A 142 -9.31 12.77 -2.92
CA PRO A 142 -9.79 13.06 -1.57
C PRO A 142 -10.78 11.99 -1.11
N GLU A 143 -10.90 11.83 0.21
CA GLU A 143 -11.90 10.99 0.90
C GLU A 143 -11.84 9.47 0.62
N GLY A 144 -10.93 9.04 -0.26
CA GLY A 144 -10.64 7.63 -0.53
C GLY A 144 -11.87 6.83 -0.96
N GLY A 145 -12.19 5.77 -0.20
CA GLY A 145 -13.26 4.82 -0.53
C GLY A 145 -14.67 5.40 -0.58
N ASN A 146 -14.88 6.61 -0.08
CA ASN A 146 -16.18 7.29 -0.13
C ASN A 146 -16.36 8.12 -1.42
N ASN A 147 -15.29 8.34 -2.19
CA ASN A 147 -15.33 9.15 -3.40
C ASN A 147 -15.70 8.29 -4.61
N GLN A 148 -16.99 7.98 -4.75
CA GLN A 148 -17.51 7.13 -5.82
C GLN A 148 -17.16 7.69 -7.22
N VAL A 149 -17.17 9.01 -7.38
CA VAL A 149 -16.81 9.67 -8.65
C VAL A 149 -15.36 9.38 -9.04
N ALA A 150 -14.42 9.46 -8.09
CA ALA A 150 -13.02 9.13 -8.35
C ALA A 150 -12.85 7.64 -8.67
N ILE A 151 -13.55 6.76 -7.96
CA ILE A 151 -13.54 5.30 -8.22
C ILE A 151 -14.05 5.00 -9.63
N ASP A 152 -15.12 5.65 -10.07
CA ASP A 152 -15.69 5.47 -11.39
C ASP A 152 -14.72 5.95 -12.48
N ILE A 153 -14.09 7.12 -12.31
CA ILE A 153 -13.08 7.64 -13.24
C ILE A 153 -11.90 6.68 -13.37
N LEU A 154 -11.38 6.17 -12.25
CA LEU A 154 -10.28 5.21 -12.24
C LEU A 154 -10.67 3.88 -12.90
N THR A 155 -11.89 3.41 -12.65
CA THR A 155 -12.44 2.21 -13.27
C THR A 155 -12.56 2.37 -14.79
N MET A 156 -13.05 3.53 -15.25
CA MET A 156 -13.12 3.86 -16.68
C MET A 156 -11.74 3.92 -17.31
N TYR A 157 -10.75 4.52 -16.62
CA TYR A 157 -9.37 4.58 -17.09
C TYR A 157 -8.79 3.17 -17.29
N ILE A 158 -8.97 2.28 -16.31
CA ILE A 158 -8.50 0.89 -16.37
C ILE A 158 -9.20 0.15 -17.52
N LYS A 159 -10.54 0.19 -17.58
CA LYS A 159 -11.31 -0.50 -18.64
C LYS A 159 -10.88 -0.06 -20.04
N LYS A 160 -10.66 1.25 -20.23
CA LYS A 160 -10.16 1.81 -21.49
C LYS A 160 -8.79 1.22 -21.88
N HIS A 161 -7.87 1.06 -20.94
CA HIS A 161 -6.54 0.48 -21.21
C HIS A 161 -6.59 -1.03 -21.48
N LEU A 162 -7.62 -1.72 -21.00
CA LEU A 162 -7.87 -3.13 -21.28
C LEU A 162 -8.65 -3.36 -22.59
N GLY A 163 -9.05 -2.31 -23.32
CA GLY A 163 -9.90 -2.45 -24.51
C GLY A 163 -11.32 -2.95 -24.20
N ILE A 164 -11.77 -2.83 -22.95
CA ILE A 164 -13.10 -3.25 -22.51
C ILE A 164 -14.05 -2.07 -22.69
N ASN A 165 -15.06 -2.18 -23.57
CA ASN A 165 -16.08 -1.15 -23.69
C ASN A 165 -16.88 -1.02 -22.38
N LEU A 166 -17.42 0.17 -22.11
CA LEU A 166 -18.21 0.47 -20.91
C LEU A 166 -19.46 -0.44 -20.76
N ASN A 167 -19.85 -1.14 -21.83
CA ASN A 167 -20.96 -2.10 -21.90
C ASN A 167 -20.53 -3.59 -21.79
N GLY A 168 -19.24 -3.90 -21.61
CA GLY A 168 -18.74 -5.27 -21.41
C GLY A 168 -18.46 -6.08 -22.68
N GLU A 169 -18.56 -5.48 -23.87
CA GLU A 169 -18.16 -6.14 -25.13
C GLU A 169 -16.67 -5.88 -25.42
N LEU A 170 -15.92 -6.95 -25.76
CA LEU A 170 -14.57 -6.83 -26.31
C LEU A 170 -14.64 -6.20 -27.70
N ILE A 171 -13.79 -5.21 -27.96
CA ILE A 171 -13.58 -4.70 -29.31
C ILE A 171 -12.72 -5.74 -30.04
N MET A 172 -13.32 -6.43 -31.02
CA MET A 172 -12.56 -7.13 -32.05
C MET A 172 -12.07 -6.05 -33.02
N GLU A 173 -10.78 -5.75 -33.02
CA GLU A 173 -10.17 -4.96 -34.10
C GLU A 173 -9.89 -5.91 -35.29
N ASP A 174 -10.38 -5.52 -36.47
CA ASP A 174 -10.09 -6.15 -37.78
C ASP A 174 -8.64 -5.90 -38.24
#